data_AF-A0A9Q3IX70-F1
#
_entry.id   AF-A0A9Q3IX70-F1
#
_cell.length_a   1.000
_cell.length_b   1.000
_cell.length_c   1.000
_cell.angle_alpha   90.00
_cell.angle_beta   90.00
_cell.angle_gamma   90.00
#
_symmetry.space_group_name_H-M   'P 1'
#
loop_
_entity.id
_entity.type
_entity.pdbx_description
1 polymer ?
#
loop_
_entity_poly.entity_id
_entity_poly.type
_entity_poly.pdbx_seq_one_letter_code
_entity_poly.pdbx_strand_id
1 'polypeptide(L)'
;MPSHNGYAERANHTILEKAQCLLNSSNLPRSYWAEAINTATFISNFLQTPSRNNVLPHAIWMKKTPNLQSLRVFGCRAIIHCLNKERSWKLDQTGQLGILVG
;
A
#
# COMPACT_ATOMS: atom_id res chain seq x y z
N MET A 1 -25.41 -9.07 -16.99
CA MET A 1 -26.31 -9.64 -15.96
C MET A 1 -25.97 -9.03 -14.60
N PRO A 2 -26.96 -8.50 -13.86
CA PRO A 2 -26.77 -7.67 -12.64
C PRO A 2 -26.17 -8.42 -11.43
N SER A 3 -26.08 -9.75 -11.50
CA SER A 3 -25.54 -10.64 -10.46
C SER A 3 -24.03 -10.47 -10.19
N HIS A 4 -23.26 -9.91 -11.12
CA HIS A 4 -21.82 -9.66 -10.93
C HIS A 4 -21.55 -8.39 -10.10
N ASN A 5 -22.50 -7.44 -10.06
CA ASN A 5 -22.32 -6.17 -9.39
C ASN A 5 -22.24 -6.32 -7.87
N GLY A 6 -23.03 -7.21 -7.29
CA GLY A 6 -23.01 -7.45 -5.83
C GLY A 6 -21.68 -8.00 -5.31
N TYR A 7 -20.91 -8.72 -6.13
CA TYR A 7 -19.55 -9.14 -5.76
C TYR A 7 -18.57 -7.97 -5.83
N ALA A 8 -18.67 -7.14 -6.88
CA ALA A 8 -17.84 -5.94 -7.04
C ALA A 8 -18.12 -4.90 -5.93
N GLU A 9 -19.38 -4.67 -5.57
CA GLU A 9 -19.79 -3.76 -4.50
C GLU A 9 -19.20 -4.17 -3.15
N ARG A 10 -19.27 -5.46 -2.79
CA ARG A 10 -18.66 -5.98 -1.55
C ARG A 10 -17.14 -5.81 -1.53
N ALA A 11 -16.48 -6.08 -2.66
CA ALA A 11 -15.04 -5.91 -2.78
C ALA A 11 -14.64 -4.43 -2.63
N ASN A 12 -15.36 -3.52 -3.29
CA ASN A 12 -15.12 -2.09 -3.21
C ASN A 12 -15.35 -1.55 -1.79
N HIS A 13 -16.40 -2.02 -1.10
CA HIS A 13 -16.63 -1.67 0.31
C HIS A 13 -15.48 -2.09 1.20
N THR A 14 -15.02 -3.34 1.06
CA THR A 14 -13.88 -3.87 1.83
C THR A 14 -12.61 -3.06 1.59
N ILE A 15 -12.36 -2.63 0.35
CA ILE A 15 -11.19 -1.80 0.00
C ILE A 15 -11.30 -0.42 0.68
N LEU A 16 -12.48 0.20 0.66
CA LEU A 16 -12.69 1.50 1.29
C LEU A 16 -12.51 1.45 2.81
N GLU A 17 -13.04 0.42 3.47
CA GLU A 17 -12.84 0.21 4.91
C GLU A 17 -11.36 0.07 5.25
N LYS A 18 -10.62 -0.75 4.48
CA LYS A 18 -9.17 -0.91 4.65
C LYS A 18 -8.42 0.39 4.42
N ALA A 19 -8.78 1.18 3.41
CA ALA A 19 -8.16 2.48 3.15
C ALA A 19 -8.38 3.45 4.31
N GLN A 20 -9.59 3.47 4.89
CA GLN A 20 -9.87 4.26 6.09
C GLN A 20 -9.05 3.79 7.29
N CYS A 21 -8.92 2.48 7.52
CA CYS A 21 -8.06 1.94 8.56
C CYS A 21 -6.59 2.36 8.38
N LEU A 22 -6.06 2.32 7.15
CA LEU A 22 -4.68 2.73 6.86
C LEU A 22 -4.47 4.21 7.20
N LEU A 23 -5.35 5.10 6.77
CA LEU A 23 -5.28 6.54 7.09
C LEU A 23 -5.37 6.79 8.59
N ASN A 24 -6.31 6.14 9.28
CA ASN A 24 -6.50 6.32 10.72
C ASN A 24 -5.30 5.78 11.52
N SER A 25 -4.75 4.63 11.14
CA SER A 25 -3.58 4.03 11.81
C SER A 25 -2.28 4.82 11.62
N SER A 26 -2.16 5.52 10.49
CA SER A 26 -0.99 6.33 10.14
C SER A 26 -1.12 7.79 10.57
N ASN A 27 -2.29 8.17 11.10
CA ASN A 27 -2.65 9.55 11.41
C ASN A 27 -2.42 10.51 10.22
N LEU A 28 -2.66 10.01 9.00
CA LEU A 28 -2.49 10.78 7.77
C LEU A 28 -3.80 11.49 7.38
N PRO A 29 -3.70 12.71 6.81
CA PRO A 29 -4.88 13.43 6.36
C PRO A 29 -5.55 12.71 5.20
N ARG A 30 -6.86 12.96 5.04
CA ARG A 30 -7.68 12.38 3.97
C ARG A 30 -7.17 12.74 2.57
N SER A 31 -6.29 13.71 2.40
CA SER A 31 -5.63 13.99 1.13
C SER A 31 -4.87 12.79 0.55
N TYR A 32 -4.41 11.86 1.38
CA TYR A 32 -3.72 10.63 0.97
C TYR A 32 -4.66 9.45 0.65
N TRP A 33 -5.94 9.74 0.40
CA TRP A 33 -6.96 8.70 0.16
C TRP A 33 -6.65 7.83 -1.06
N ALA A 34 -6.07 8.42 -2.12
CA ALA A 34 -5.79 7.71 -3.36
C ALA A 34 -4.72 6.64 -3.13
N GLU A 35 -3.66 6.99 -2.40
CA GLU A 35 -2.58 6.08 -2.07
C GLU A 35 -3.03 5.05 -1.02
N ALA A 36 -3.86 5.45 -0.05
CA ALA A 36 -4.45 4.51 0.91
C ALA A 36 -5.33 3.46 0.22
N ILE A 37 -6.14 3.86 -0.78
CA ILE A 37 -6.92 2.92 -1.61
C ILE A 37 -5.99 2.02 -2.43
N ASN A 38 -4.92 2.55 -3.01
CA ASN A 38 -3.96 1.76 -3.78
C ASN A 38 -3.30 0.69 -2.89
N THR A 39 -2.83 1.06 -1.70
CA THR A 39 -2.25 0.13 -0.73
C THR A 39 -3.29 -0.87 -0.23
N ALA A 40 -4.52 -0.45 0.07
CA ALA A 40 -5.60 -1.35 0.49
C ALA A 40 -5.98 -2.36 -0.61
N THR A 41 -5.97 -1.92 -1.87
CA THR A 41 -6.22 -2.75 -3.04
C THR A 41 -5.08 -3.73 -3.24
N PHE A 42 -3.83 -3.26 -3.14
CA PHE A 42 -2.64 -4.11 -3.16
C PHE A 42 -2.76 -5.20 -2.10
N ILE A 43 -2.91 -4.84 -0.83
CA ILE A 43 -3.08 -5.77 0.30
C ILE A 43 -4.22 -6.75 0.05
N SER A 44 -5.37 -6.30 -0.45
CA SER A 44 -6.53 -7.17 -0.72
C SER A 44 -6.30 -8.15 -1.88
N ASN A 45 -5.54 -7.74 -2.89
CA ASN A 45 -5.15 -8.59 -4.01
C ASN A 45 -3.96 -9.51 -3.70
N PHE A 46 -3.27 -9.27 -2.58
CA PHE A 46 -2.07 -9.99 -2.17
C PHE A 46 -2.30 -10.96 -1.02
N LEU A 47 -3.07 -10.56 -0.01
CA LEU A 47 -3.38 -11.40 1.14
C LEU A 47 -4.36 -12.48 0.71
N GLN A 48 -4.00 -13.72 1.01
CA GLN A 48 -4.87 -14.88 0.87
C GLN A 48 -6.14 -14.60 1.67
N THR A 49 -7.26 -14.47 0.97
CA THR A 49 -8.56 -14.53 1.63
C THR A 49 -8.94 -16.01 1.70
N PRO A 50 -9.23 -16.59 2.88
CA PRO A 50 -9.56 -18.01 3.01
C PRO A 50 -10.80 -18.40 2.18
N SER A 51 -11.66 -17.42 1.85
CA SER A 51 -12.79 -17.57 0.92
C SER A 51 -12.38 -17.82 -0.53
N ARG A 52 -11.10 -17.68 -0.89
CA ARG A 52 -10.57 -17.81 -2.27
C ARG A 52 -9.53 -18.93 -2.38
N ASN A 53 -9.73 -20.04 -1.66
CA ASN A 53 -8.87 -21.23 -1.68
C ASN A 53 -7.37 -20.95 -1.51
N ASN A 54 -7.00 -19.93 -0.74
CA ASN A 54 -5.61 -19.48 -0.56
C ASN A 54 -4.86 -19.08 -1.85
N VAL A 55 -5.59 -18.82 -2.94
CA VAL A 55 -4.95 -18.43 -4.20
C VAL A 55 -4.72 -16.92 -4.19
N LEU A 56 -3.47 -16.48 -4.35
CA LEU A 56 -3.12 -15.07 -4.45
C LEU A 56 -3.61 -14.52 -5.80
N PRO A 57 -4.63 -13.64 -5.85
CA PRO A 57 -5.12 -13.07 -7.10
C PRO A 57 -4.01 -12.41 -7.91
N HIS A 58 -3.12 -11.70 -7.22
CA HIS A 58 -1.92 -11.09 -7.80
C HIS A 58 -0.99 -12.13 -8.44
N ALA A 59 -0.78 -13.29 -7.81
CA ALA A 59 0.10 -14.33 -8.36
C ALA A 59 -0.54 -15.02 -9.57
N ILE A 60 -1.86 -15.22 -9.58
CA ILE A 60 -2.58 -15.73 -10.76
C ILE A 60 -2.43 -14.75 -11.92
N TRP A 61 -2.67 -13.46 -11.67
CA TRP A 61 -2.68 -12.43 -12.70
C TRP A 61 -1.28 -12.14 -13.25
N MET A 62 -0.28 -11.99 -12.40
CA MET A 62 1.10 -11.65 -12.80
C MET A 62 1.99 -12.87 -13.03
N LYS A 63 1.50 -14.10 -12.79
CA LYS A 63 2.27 -15.35 -12.83
C LYS A 63 3.58 -15.31 -12.01
N LYS A 64 3.65 -14.43 -11.02
CA LYS A 64 4.84 -14.18 -10.19
C LYS A 64 4.44 -14.14 -8.73
N THR A 65 5.12 -14.92 -7.90
CA THR A 65 5.00 -14.85 -6.45
C THR A 65 5.51 -13.50 -5.97
N PRO A 66 4.67 -12.72 -5.31
CA PRO A 66 5.04 -11.34 -5.11
C PRO A 66 5.81 -11.18 -3.79
N ASN A 67 6.86 -10.36 -3.80
CA ASN A 67 7.83 -10.29 -2.71
C ASN A 67 7.26 -9.49 -1.52
N LEU A 68 7.04 -10.15 -0.39
CA LEU A 68 6.52 -9.54 0.83
C LEU A 68 7.58 -8.76 1.62
N GLN A 69 8.86 -8.96 1.34
CA GLN A 69 9.96 -8.31 2.05
C GLN A 69 9.99 -6.79 1.80
N SER A 70 9.40 -6.33 0.69
CA SER A 70 9.23 -4.92 0.38
C SER A 70 7.96 -4.31 0.96
N LEU A 71 7.04 -5.10 1.52
CA LEU A 71 5.83 -4.57 2.14
C LEU A 71 6.19 -3.91 3.47
N ARG A 72 5.85 -2.63 3.59
CA ARG A 72 6.10 -1.82 4.78
C ARG A 72 4.79 -1.19 5.22
N VAL A 73 4.73 -0.79 6.49
CA VAL A 73 3.53 -0.20 7.08
C VAL A 73 3.26 1.15 6.39
N PHE A 74 2.06 1.31 5.88
CA PHE A 74 1.59 2.58 5.33
C PHE A 74 1.71 3.68 6.38
N GLY A 75 2.29 4.82 6.00
CA GLY A 75 2.51 5.93 6.92
C GLY A 75 3.75 5.80 7.81
N CYS A 76 4.59 4.78 7.63
CA CYS A 76 5.81 4.67 8.43
C CYS A 76 6.82 5.77 8.05
N ARG A 77 7.63 6.19 9.04
CA ARG A 77 8.73 7.12 8.82
C ARG A 77 9.74 6.51 7.85
N ALA A 78 10.07 7.24 6.79
CA ALA A 78 11.08 6.88 5.81
C ALA A 78 12.17 7.95 5.75
N ILE A 79 13.38 7.55 5.39
CA ILE A 79 14.48 8.49 5.13
C ILE A 79 14.71 8.49 3.62
N ILE A 80 14.49 9.65 2.99
CA ILE A 80 14.72 9.87 1.57
C ILE A 80 16.17 10.30 1.42
N HIS A 81 16.96 9.52 0.66
CA HIS A 81 18.33 9.87 0.36
C HIS A 81 18.38 10.95 -0.73
N CYS A 82 18.75 12.17 -0.35
CA CYS A 82 18.96 13.28 -1.26
C CYS A 82 20.34 13.16 -1.92
N LEU A 83 20.40 12.56 -3.11
CA LEU A 83 21.64 12.42 -3.89
C LEU A 83 22.18 13.75 -4.43
N ASN A 84 21.31 14.75 -4.62
CA ASN A 84 21.64 16.01 -5.32
C ASN A 84 21.93 17.21 -4.39
N LYS A 85 22.32 16.96 -3.13
CA LYS A 85 22.83 18.02 -2.24
C LYS A 85 24.33 18.08 -2.37
N GLU A 86 24.87 19.26 -2.70
CA GLU A 86 26.30 19.52 -2.61
C GLU A 86 26.74 19.24 -1.18
N ARG A 87 27.62 18.24 -1.02
CA ARG A 87 28.14 17.83 0.29
C ARG A 87 29.37 18.67 0.57
N SER A 88 29.29 19.50 1.60
CA SER A 88 30.45 20.23 2.12
C SER A 88 31.39 19.31 2.89
N TRP A 89 30.87 18.23 3.51
CA TRP A 89 31.67 17.25 4.25
C TRP A 89 31.08 15.83 4.25
N LYS A 90 31.88 14.83 4.64
CA LYS A 90 31.62 13.39 4.42
C LYS A 90 30.40 12.82 5.16
N LEU A 91 29.95 13.42 6.26
CA LEU A 91 28.73 13.01 6.97
C LEU A 91 27.64 14.10 6.96
N ASP A 92 27.65 14.97 5.95
CA ASP A 92 26.53 15.88 5.73
C ASP A 92 25.20 15.12 5.71
N GLN A 93 24.16 15.75 6.27
CA GLN A 93 22.85 15.13 6.36
C GLN A 93 22.25 14.95 4.96
N THR A 94 22.34 13.73 4.45
CA THR A 94 21.81 13.33 3.14
C THR A 94 20.40 12.76 3.21
N GLY A 95 19.87 12.61 4.42
CA GLY A 95 18.54 12.06 4.66
C GLY A 95 17.51 13.14 4.97
N GLN A 96 16.45 13.20 4.17
CA GLN A 96 15.24 13.94 4.52
C GLN A 96 14.19 12.98 5.08
N LEU A 97 13.54 13.37 6.19
CA LEU A 97 12.44 12.59 6.73
C LEU A 97 11.23 12.70 5.80
N GLY A 98 10.69 11.55 5.43
CA GLY A 98 9.46 11.41 4.66
C GLY A 98 8.53 10.40 5.32
N ILE A 99 7.37 10.24 4.69
CA ILE A 99 6.38 9.23 5.07
C ILE A 99 6.26 8.27 3.89
N LEU A 100 6.32 6.96 4.17
CA LEU A 100 6.10 5.96 3.14
C LEU A 100 4.61 5.84 2.88
N VAL A 101 4.22 6.15 1.65
CA VAL A 101 2.84 6.09 1.19
C VAL A 101 2.86 5.31 -0.12
N GLY A 102 2.35 4.08 -0.12
CA GLY A 102 2.37 3.19 -1.30
C GLY A 102 3.69 2.47 -1.51
#